data_AF-A0A7S0FEE6-F1
#
_entry.id   AF-A0A7S0FEE6-F1
#
_cell.length_a   1.000
_cell.length_b   1.000
_cell.length_c   1.000
_cell.angle_alpha   90.00
_cell.angle_beta   90.00
_cell.angle_gamma   90.00
#
_symmetry.space_group_name_H-M   'P 1'
#
loop_
_entity.id
_entity.type
_entity.pdbx_description
1 polymer ?
#
loop_
_entity_poly.entity_id
_entity_poly.type
_entity_poly.pdbx_seq_one_letter_code
_entity_poly.pdbx_strand_id
1 'polypeptide(L)'
;LYLPVEMHKMNPKSIKQGELYGDFDENTHEWTDGILALTVRYTSNAGLAHRQWILLDGPVDAVWIENMNTVLDDNKKLCLNSGEIIKLSGVTTMMFEVE
;
A
#
# COMPACT_ATOMS: atom_id res chain seq x y z
N LEU A 1 -26.04 -3.86 -8.51
CA LEU A 1 -25.93 -2.83 -7.46
C LEU A 1 -24.60 -2.11 -7.64
N TYR A 2 -24.59 -0.78 -7.69
CA TYR A 2 -23.35 0.00 -7.70
C TYR A 2 -22.93 0.27 -6.25
N LEU A 3 -21.68 -0.01 -5.91
CA LEU A 3 -21.10 0.39 -4.63
C LEU A 3 -20.38 1.74 -4.80
N PRO A 4 -20.54 2.69 -3.88
CA PRO A 4 -19.75 3.91 -3.89
C PRO A 4 -18.25 3.57 -3.78
N VAL A 5 -17.41 4.39 -4.42
CA VAL A 5 -15.95 4.21 -4.44
C VAL A 5 -15.31 5.27 -3.55
N GLU A 6 -14.42 4.84 -2.68
CA GLU A 6 -13.52 5.70 -1.92
C GLU A 6 -12.11 5.57 -2.48
N MET A 7 -11.47 6.69 -2.77
CA MET A 7 -10.18 6.73 -3.47
C MET A 7 -9.09 7.33 -2.58
N HIS A 8 -7.99 6.58 -2.46
CA HIS A 8 -6.79 6.95 -1.73
C HIS A 8 -5.67 7.15 -2.75
N LYS A 9 -5.30 8.41 -3.01
CA LYS A 9 -4.31 8.76 -4.04
C LYS A 9 -2.99 9.16 -3.39
N MET A 10 -1.88 8.63 -3.91
CA MET A 10 -0.53 9.04 -3.48
C MET A 10 0.47 8.95 -4.63
N ASN A 11 1.53 9.77 -4.59
CA ASN A 11 2.62 9.73 -5.54
C ASN A 11 3.85 9.06 -4.91
N PRO A 12 4.20 7.82 -5.30
CA PRO A 12 5.32 7.09 -4.69
C PRO A 12 6.69 7.73 -4.97
N LYS A 13 6.85 8.57 -6.00
CA LYS A 13 8.12 9.28 -6.30
C LYS A 13 8.31 10.55 -5.46
N SER A 14 7.25 11.05 -4.83
CA SER A 14 7.33 12.25 -3.98
C SER A 14 7.71 11.94 -2.53
N ILE A 15 7.90 10.66 -2.19
CA ILE A 15 8.06 10.16 -0.82
C ILE A 15 9.26 9.21 -0.80
N LYS A 16 10.02 9.18 0.31
CA LYS A 16 11.12 8.21 0.46
C LYS A 16 10.58 6.79 0.66
N GLN A 17 11.37 5.79 0.31
CA GLN A 17 10.95 4.38 0.45
C GLN A 17 10.57 4.01 1.90
N GLY A 18 11.35 4.48 2.88
CA GLY A 18 11.04 4.29 4.31
C GLY A 18 9.75 4.97 4.75
N GLU A 19 9.41 6.14 4.18
CA GLU A 19 8.13 6.81 4.45
C GLU A 19 6.95 6.17 3.72
N LEU A 20 7.21 5.46 2.61
CA LEU A 20 6.19 4.75 1.83
C LEU A 20 5.80 3.42 2.48
N TYR A 21 6.78 2.58 2.82
CA TYR A 21 6.57 1.22 3.34
C TYR A 21 6.73 1.11 4.87
N GLY A 22 7.47 2.03 5.46
CA GLY A 22 7.91 1.98 6.84
C GLY A 22 9.41 1.81 6.94
N ASP A 23 9.98 2.29 8.04
CA ASP A 23 11.41 2.32 8.29
C ASP A 23 11.71 2.00 9.75
N PHE A 24 12.90 1.45 9.98
CA PHE A 24 13.42 1.17 11.31
C PHE A 24 14.49 2.19 11.67
N ASP A 25 14.26 2.98 12.72
CA ASP A 25 15.22 3.97 13.18
C ASP A 25 16.29 3.28 14.06
N GLU A 26 17.54 3.25 13.60
CA GLU A 26 18.66 2.63 14.33
C GLU A 26 18.99 3.32 15.66
N ASN A 27 18.64 4.60 15.83
CA ASN A 27 18.93 5.34 17.05
C ASN A 27 17.89 5.04 18.12
N THR A 28 16.60 5.09 17.76
CA THR A 28 15.49 4.83 18.71
C THR A 28 15.16 3.35 18.84
N HIS A 29 15.59 2.52 17.89
CA HIS A 29 15.20 1.11 17.74
C HIS A 29 13.69 0.92 17.59
N GLU A 30 13.00 1.90 17.00
CA GLU A 30 11.56 1.87 16.77
C GLU A 30 11.23 1.74 15.28
N TRP A 31 10.14 1.01 15.01
CA TRP A 31 9.56 0.92 13.67
C TRP A 31 8.51 2.00 13.46
N THR A 32 8.59 2.69 12.33
CA THR A 32 7.56 3.64 11.89
C THR A 32 6.86 3.08 10.66
N ASP A 33 5.53 3.02 10.68
CA ASP A 33 4.75 2.58 9.54
C ASP A 33 4.74 3.63 8.41
N GLY A 34 4.92 3.16 7.17
CA GLY A 34 4.82 4.00 5.99
C GLY A 34 3.38 4.27 5.56
N ILE A 35 3.19 5.30 4.73
CA ILE A 35 1.85 5.74 4.32
C ILE A 35 1.09 4.65 3.55
N LEU A 36 1.76 3.85 2.71
CA LEU A 36 1.12 2.78 1.96
C LEU A 36 0.66 1.65 2.88
N ALA A 37 1.49 1.29 3.88
CA ALA A 37 1.12 0.31 4.90
C ALA A 37 -0.15 0.73 5.66
N LEU A 38 -0.20 2.00 6.09
CA LEU A 38 -1.36 2.57 6.77
C LEU A 38 -2.61 2.56 5.87
N THR A 39 -2.49 2.97 4.60
CA THR A 39 -3.61 2.96 3.65
C THR A 39 -4.11 1.55 3.36
N VAL A 40 -3.22 0.58 3.13
CA VAL A 40 -3.61 -0.82 2.92
C VAL A 40 -4.29 -1.37 4.17
N ARG A 41 -3.77 -1.10 5.36
CA ARG A 41 -4.41 -1.51 6.63
C ARG A 41 -5.79 -0.91 6.80
N TYR A 42 -5.95 0.38 6.50
CA TYR A 42 -7.24 1.07 6.56
C TYR A 42 -8.26 0.44 5.60
N THR A 43 -7.89 0.29 4.32
CA THR A 43 -8.78 -0.26 3.30
C THR A 43 -9.09 -1.74 3.50
N SER A 44 -8.16 -2.52 4.04
CA SER A 44 -8.38 -3.93 4.38
C SER A 44 -9.38 -4.11 5.52
N ASN A 45 -9.43 -3.16 6.47
CA ASN A 45 -10.39 -3.15 7.56
C ASN A 45 -11.69 -2.41 7.21
N ALA A 46 -11.80 -1.83 6.01
CA ALA A 46 -13.02 -1.18 5.56
C ALA A 46 -14.14 -2.23 5.34
N GLY A 47 -15.36 -1.87 5.72
CA GLY A 47 -16.54 -2.71 5.49
C GLY A 47 -16.86 -2.88 3.99
N LEU A 48 -17.73 -3.83 3.68
CA LEU A 48 -18.11 -4.18 2.30
C LEU A 48 -19.08 -3.19 1.63
N ALA A 49 -19.37 -2.06 2.29
CA ALA A 49 -20.32 -1.05 1.80
C ALA A 49 -19.74 -0.18 0.68
N HIS A 50 -18.40 -0.06 0.59
CA HIS A 50 -17.70 0.78 -0.38
C HIS A 50 -16.58 -0.02 -1.06
N ARG A 51 -16.30 0.30 -2.32
CA ARG A 51 -15.05 -0.13 -2.96
C ARG A 51 -13.93 0.80 -2.53
N GLN A 52 -12.76 0.22 -2.24
CA GLN A 52 -11.59 0.96 -1.79
C GLN A 52 -10.56 0.96 -2.90
N TRP A 53 -10.24 2.12 -3.46
CA TRP A 53 -9.26 2.24 -4.54
C TRP A 53 -8.01 2.92 -4.02
N ILE A 54 -6.86 2.27 -4.18
CA ILE A 54 -5.54 2.83 -3.88
C ILE A 54 -4.89 3.17 -5.21
N LEU A 55 -4.69 4.46 -5.48
CA LEU A 55 -4.10 4.96 -6.72
C LEU A 55 -2.68 5.45 -6.44
N LEU A 56 -1.71 4.78 -7.05
CA LEU A 56 -0.31 5.14 -7.06
C LEU A 56 -0.02 5.94 -8.34
N ASP A 57 -0.05 7.27 -8.22
CA ASP A 57 0.14 8.26 -9.29
C ASP A 57 1.62 8.64 -9.39
N GLY A 58 2.35 7.90 -10.22
CA GLY A 58 3.75 8.18 -10.55
C GLY A 58 4.38 7.00 -11.28
N PRO A 59 5.44 7.25 -12.07
CA PRO A 59 6.06 6.22 -12.89
C PRO A 59 6.58 5.05 -12.04
N VAL A 60 6.30 3.84 -12.54
CA VAL A 60 6.77 2.60 -11.93
C VAL A 60 8.29 2.49 -12.04
N ASP A 61 8.94 2.31 -10.90
CA ASP A 61 10.39 2.22 -10.77
C ASP A 61 10.76 0.90 -10.06
N ALA A 62 11.88 0.30 -10.47
CA ALA A 62 12.37 -0.96 -9.91
C ALA A 62 12.51 -0.91 -8.38
N VAL A 63 12.91 0.23 -7.81
CA VAL A 63 13.22 0.34 -6.39
C VAL A 63 11.98 0.17 -5.50
N TRP A 64 10.84 0.75 -5.88
CA TRP A 64 9.64 0.64 -5.06
C TRP A 64 8.74 -0.53 -5.46
N ILE A 65 8.79 -1.00 -6.72
CA ILE A 65 7.98 -2.15 -7.16
C ILE A 65 8.50 -3.49 -6.60
N GLU A 66 9.79 -3.59 -6.27
CA GLU A 66 10.38 -4.81 -5.69
C GLU A 66 9.68 -5.23 -4.38
N ASN A 67 9.36 -4.25 -3.53
CA ASN A 67 8.64 -4.47 -2.28
C ASN A 67 7.12 -4.72 -2.47
N MET A 68 6.61 -4.58 -3.69
CA MET A 68 5.19 -4.77 -4.05
C MET A 68 4.87 -6.16 -4.62
N ASN A 69 5.87 -6.99 -4.91
CA ASN A 69 5.71 -8.24 -5.66
C ASN A 69 4.65 -9.20 -5.07
N THR A 70 4.51 -9.29 -3.75
CA THR A 70 3.52 -10.18 -3.10
C THR A 70 2.10 -9.59 -3.02
N VAL A 71 1.93 -8.31 -3.31
CA VAL A 71 0.59 -7.71 -3.49
C VAL A 71 0.10 -7.93 -4.92
N LEU A 72 1.03 -7.93 -5.87
CA LEU A 72 0.79 -8.09 -7.29
C LEU A 72 0.59 -9.57 -7.69
N ASP A 73 1.00 -10.51 -6.84
CA ASP A 73 0.75 -11.93 -7.02
C ASP A 73 -0.67 -12.35 -6.56
N ASP A 74 -1.03 -13.61 -6.78
CA ASP A 74 -2.34 -14.16 -6.41
C ASP A 74 -2.63 -14.12 -4.90
N ASN A 75 -1.61 -13.91 -4.06
CA ASN A 75 -1.78 -13.87 -2.60
C ASN A 75 -2.45 -12.57 -2.13
N LYS A 76 -2.28 -11.46 -2.86
CA LYS A 76 -2.80 -10.13 -2.51
C LYS A 76 -2.42 -9.72 -1.08
N LYS A 77 -1.14 -9.80 -0.74
CA LYS A 77 -0.60 -9.48 0.61
C LYS A 77 0.55 -8.49 0.54
N LEU A 78 0.48 -7.44 1.34
CA LEU A 78 1.59 -6.52 1.55
C LEU A 78 2.47 -7.08 2.66
N CYS A 79 3.71 -7.44 2.31
CA CYS A 79 4.72 -7.89 3.25
C CYS A 79 5.66 -6.72 3.57
N LEU A 80 5.70 -6.29 4.82
CA LEU A 80 6.56 -5.22 5.28
C LEU A 80 7.88 -5.77 5.82
N ASN A 81 8.93 -4.95 5.79
CA ASN A 81 10.23 -5.31 6.36
C ASN A 81 10.17 -5.50 7.89
N SER A 82 9.14 -4.96 8.56
CA SER A 82 8.83 -5.26 9.97
C SER A 82 8.45 -6.72 10.22
N GLY A 83 8.16 -7.50 9.17
CA GLY A 83 7.58 -8.84 9.25
C GLY A 83 6.04 -8.83 9.29
N GLU A 84 5.39 -7.67 9.29
CA GLU A 84 3.93 -7.59 9.19
C GLU A 84 3.46 -8.02 7.80
N ILE A 85 2.36 -8.76 7.75
CA ILE A 85 1.72 -9.20 6.51
C ILE A 85 0.27 -8.71 6.52
N ILE A 86 -0.04 -7.75 5.65
CA ILE A 86 -1.38 -7.15 5.52
C ILE A 86 -2.05 -7.72 4.28
N LYS A 87 -3.12 -8.50 4.46
CA LYS A 87 -3.90 -9.05 3.34
C LYS A 87 -4.87 -8.00 2.81
N LEU A 88 -4.90 -7.79 1.50
CA LEU A 88 -5.89 -6.92 0.86
C LEU A 88 -7.28 -7.54 0.94
N SER A 89 -8.28 -6.70 1.24
CA SER A 89 -9.69 -7.10 1.21
C SER A 89 -10.18 -7.30 -0.24
N GLY A 90 -11.22 -8.11 -0.43
CA GLY A 90 -11.83 -8.34 -1.74
C GLY A 90 -12.47 -7.10 -2.37
N VAL A 91 -12.70 -6.05 -1.58
CA VAL A 91 -13.20 -4.74 -2.06
C VAL A 91 -12.11 -3.73 -2.36
N THR A 92 -10.84 -4.06 -2.05
CA THR A 92 -9.68 -3.21 -2.31
C THR A 92 -9.16 -3.46 -3.73
N THR A 93 -8.92 -2.38 -4.47
CA THR A 93 -8.28 -2.40 -5.79
C THR A 93 -7.09 -1.46 -5.75
N MET A 94 -5.92 -1.95 -6.15
CA MET A 94 -4.72 -1.12 -6.29
C MET A 94 -4.51 -0.82 -7.78
N MET A 95 -4.27 0.44 -8.09
CA MET A 95 -4.07 0.95 -9.45
C MET A 95 -2.75 1.69 -9.50
N PHE A 96 -2.03 1.51 -10.60
CA PHE A 96 -0.73 2.11 -10.84
C PHE A 96 -0.82 2.93 -12.11
N GLU A 97 -0.36 4.17 -12.04
CA GLU A 97 -0.09 4.94 -13.23
C GLU A 97 1.23 4.43 -13.82
N VAL A 98 1.20 3.97 -15.06
CA VAL A 98 2.38 3.57 -15.83
C VAL A 98 2.61 4.66 -16.87
N GLU A 99 3.85 5.13 -17.00
CA GLU A 99 4.25 5.98 -18.15
C GLU A 99 4.22 5.18 -19.46
#